data_AF-A0A1L3GKU7-F1
#
_entry.id   AF-A0A1L3GKU7-F1
#
_cell.length_a   1.000
_cell.length_b   1.000
_cell.length_c   1.000
_cell.angle_alpha   90.00
_cell.angle_beta   90.00
_cell.angle_gamma   90.00
#
_symmetry.space_group_name_H-M   'P 1'
#
loop_
_entity.id
_entity.type
_entity.pdbx_description
1 polymer ?
#
loop_
_entity_poly.entity_id
_entity_poly.type
_entity_poly.pdbx_seq_one_letter_code
_entity_poly.pdbx_strand_id
1 'polypeptide(L)'
;MLNAIIVVGMCFFASEVVYLEATTAFQYTSSENTLIENCQNLLLLLMISLSAWSVRHQKSFRVFFAVLSILALVMLIREQNNWFRDEWFRGAWQLVVAMVLIPSGLWLFRHRRPFWAQLQEIRLYSASIIASVGFVILMTFARILGKKEIWIGIMGEYYMRSVKMIVEESLELLGYSLMFAGLLSLILAINRTQQVEAARD
;
A
#
# COMPACT_ATOMS: atom_id res chain seq x y z
N MET A 1 -20.05 5.97 -9.64
CA MET A 1 -19.34 7.17 -10.11
C MET A 1 -18.25 7.63 -9.16
N LEU A 2 -18.54 7.86 -7.87
CA LEU A 2 -17.52 8.32 -6.89
C LEU A 2 -16.25 7.45 -6.84
N ASN A 3 -16.39 6.12 -6.72
CA ASN A 3 -15.24 5.19 -6.71
C ASN A 3 -14.37 5.34 -7.97
N ALA A 4 -14.99 5.54 -9.14
CA ALA A 4 -14.25 5.69 -10.39
C ALA A 4 -13.46 7.00 -10.41
N ILE A 5 -14.03 8.10 -9.90
CA ILE A 5 -13.34 9.40 -9.79
C ILE A 5 -12.12 9.29 -8.88
N ILE A 6 -12.26 8.64 -7.71
CA ILE A 6 -11.16 8.45 -6.77
C ILE A 6 -10.04 7.62 -7.40
N VAL A 7 -10.38 6.50 -8.05
CA VAL A 7 -9.39 5.63 -8.70
C VAL A 7 -8.68 6.34 -9.84
N VAL A 8 -9.43 7.00 -10.72
CA VAL A 8 -8.87 7.75 -11.85
C VAL A 8 -7.95 8.85 -11.34
N GLY A 9 -8.38 9.61 -10.34
CA GLY A 9 -7.56 10.65 -9.71
C GLY A 9 -6.25 10.09 -9.13
N MET A 10 -6.30 8.94 -8.47
CA MET A 10 -5.10 8.28 -7.93
C MET A 10 -4.18 7.72 -9.02
N CYS A 11 -4.72 7.21 -10.13
CA CYS A 11 -3.91 6.80 -11.27
C CYS A 11 -3.21 7.99 -11.93
N PHE A 12 -3.91 9.13 -12.09
CA PHE A 12 -3.29 10.36 -12.60
C PHE A 12 -2.21 10.88 -11.66
N PHE A 13 -2.46 10.88 -10.35
CA PHE A 13 -1.45 11.22 -9.35
C PHE A 13 -0.19 10.36 -9.49
N ALA A 14 -0.33 9.04 -9.52
CA ALA A 14 0.80 8.13 -9.67
C ALA A 14 1.56 8.37 -10.99
N SER A 15 0.83 8.55 -12.09
CA SER A 15 1.42 8.83 -13.40
C SER A 15 2.21 10.13 -13.43
N GLU A 16 1.69 11.20 -12.80
CA GLU A 16 2.34 12.50 -12.78
C GLU A 16 3.61 12.48 -11.94
N VAL A 17 3.57 11.84 -10.76
CA VAL A 17 4.75 11.67 -9.90
C VAL A 17 5.86 10.92 -10.65
N VAL A 18 5.53 9.83 -11.34
CA VAL A 18 6.50 9.07 -12.15
C VAL A 18 7.06 9.91 -13.28
N TYR A 19 6.22 10.67 -13.99
CA TYR A 19 6.65 11.54 -15.09
C TYR A 19 7.60 12.63 -14.61
N LEU A 20 7.27 13.30 -13.49
CA LEU A 20 8.11 14.32 -12.89
C LEU A 20 9.46 13.73 -12.51
N GLU A 21 9.49 12.62 -11.78
CA GLU A 21 10.76 12.02 -11.36
C GLU A 21 11.62 11.57 -12.56
N ALA A 22 11.00 10.91 -13.55
CA ALA A 22 11.71 10.44 -14.74
C ALA A 22 12.33 11.59 -15.56
N THR A 23 11.73 12.79 -15.53
CA THR A 23 12.21 13.94 -16.30
C THR A 23 13.15 14.86 -15.51
N THR A 24 13.00 14.95 -14.18
CA THR A 24 13.80 15.86 -13.35
C THR A 24 14.96 15.19 -12.63
N ALA A 25 14.86 13.90 -12.28
CA ALA A 25 15.79 13.23 -11.37
C ALA A 25 16.75 12.22 -12.04
N PHE A 26 16.63 11.99 -13.36
CA PHE A 26 17.41 10.94 -14.05
C PHE A 26 18.94 11.19 -14.04
N GLN A 27 19.40 12.41 -13.71
CA GLN A 27 20.84 12.73 -13.61
C GLN A 27 21.47 12.41 -12.24
N TYR A 28 20.69 12.07 -11.21
CA TYR A 28 21.17 11.91 -9.83
C TYR A 28 20.70 10.61 -9.16
N THR A 29 20.77 9.48 -9.88
CA THR A 29 20.31 8.17 -9.39
C THR A 29 21.25 7.56 -8.33
N SER A 30 21.37 8.23 -7.19
CA SER A 30 22.00 7.74 -5.95
C SER A 30 21.44 8.45 -4.70
N SER A 31 20.31 9.15 -4.79
CA SER A 31 19.67 9.73 -3.60
C SER A 31 18.74 8.72 -2.95
N GLU A 32 18.95 8.43 -1.66
CA GLU A 32 18.11 7.62 -0.77
C GLU A 32 16.73 8.22 -0.47
N ASN A 33 16.24 9.11 -1.35
CA ASN A 33 15.08 9.94 -1.11
C ASN A 33 14.47 10.40 -2.45
N THR A 34 13.80 9.47 -3.15
CA THR A 34 13.11 9.78 -4.42
C THR A 34 11.74 10.43 -4.16
N LEU A 35 11.19 11.12 -5.17
CA LEU A 35 9.84 11.69 -5.07
C LEU A 35 8.80 10.57 -4.95
N ILE A 36 9.02 9.48 -5.67
CA ILE A 36 8.20 8.27 -5.60
C ILE A 36 8.23 7.69 -4.19
N GLU A 37 9.40 7.43 -3.60
CA GLU A 37 9.54 6.89 -2.23
C GLU A 37 8.80 7.76 -1.20
N ASN A 38 8.92 9.09 -1.31
CA ASN A 38 8.19 10.02 -0.44
C ASN A 38 6.67 9.91 -0.59
N CYS A 39 6.17 9.81 -1.82
CA CYS A 39 4.75 9.66 -2.08
C CYS A 39 4.23 8.30 -1.57
N GLN A 40 4.99 7.22 -1.73
CA GLN A 40 4.66 5.91 -1.19
C GLN A 40 4.57 5.95 0.34
N ASN A 41 5.56 6.55 1.01
CA ASN A 41 5.59 6.73 2.46
C ASN A 41 4.37 7.54 2.96
N LEU A 42 4.04 8.64 2.28
CA LEU A 42 2.87 9.44 2.60
C LEU A 42 1.57 8.64 2.44
N LEU A 43 1.39 7.93 1.33
CA LEU A 43 0.21 7.08 1.11
C LEU A 43 0.07 6.03 2.21
N LEU A 44 1.16 5.36 2.58
CA LEU A 44 1.17 4.37 3.65
C LEU A 44 0.80 4.99 5.01
N LEU A 45 1.35 6.16 5.35
CA LEU A 45 0.98 6.89 6.58
C LEU A 45 -0.50 7.26 6.60
N LEU A 46 -1.06 7.70 5.46
CA LEU A 46 -2.48 8.00 5.34
C LEU A 46 -3.33 6.73 5.48
N MET A 47 -2.92 5.61 4.88
CA MET A 47 -3.62 4.32 5.02
C MET A 47 -3.65 3.84 6.48
N ILE A 48 -2.52 3.94 7.20
CA ILE A 48 -2.42 3.62 8.63
C ILE A 48 -3.40 4.50 9.41
N SER A 49 -3.34 5.82 9.19
CA SER A 49 -4.14 6.80 9.92
C SER A 49 -5.64 6.60 9.69
N LEU A 50 -6.08 6.45 8.44
CA LEU A 50 -7.48 6.23 8.10
C LEU A 50 -8.01 4.89 8.60
N SER A 51 -7.20 3.83 8.52
CA SER A 51 -7.58 2.52 9.03
C SER A 51 -7.69 2.54 10.56
N ALA A 52 -6.73 3.14 11.27
CA ALA A 52 -6.75 3.30 12.72
C ALA A 52 -7.91 4.18 13.21
N TRP A 53 -8.25 5.23 12.46
CA TRP A 53 -9.45 6.04 12.71
C TRP A 53 -10.73 5.21 12.53
N SER A 54 -10.78 4.38 11.48
CA SER A 54 -11.92 3.51 11.18
C SER A 54 -12.12 2.41 12.23
N VAL A 55 -11.08 1.93 12.90
CA VAL A 55 -11.19 1.01 14.05
C VAL A 55 -12.12 1.55 15.14
N ARG A 56 -12.16 2.88 15.34
CA ARG A 56 -13.00 3.52 16.37
C ARG A 56 -14.41 3.83 15.88
N HIS A 57 -14.56 4.22 14.62
CA HIS A 57 -15.83 4.70 14.07
C HIS A 57 -16.66 3.59 13.40
N GLN A 58 -16.00 2.56 12.87
CA GLN A 58 -16.64 1.42 12.19
C GLN A 58 -16.62 0.17 13.07
N LYS A 59 -17.42 0.18 14.15
CA LYS A 59 -17.42 -0.92 15.15
C LYS A 59 -17.67 -2.30 14.52
N SER A 60 -18.56 -2.38 13.54
CA SER A 60 -18.88 -3.62 12.82
C SER A 60 -17.69 -4.21 12.05
N PHE A 61 -16.76 -3.36 11.58
CA PHE A 61 -15.58 -3.75 10.78
C PHE A 61 -14.25 -3.53 11.50
N ARG A 62 -14.29 -3.42 12.83
CA ARG A 62 -13.13 -3.04 13.66
C ARG A 62 -11.91 -3.95 13.45
N VAL A 63 -12.12 -5.26 13.35
CA VAL A 63 -11.03 -6.23 13.27
C VAL A 63 -10.36 -6.15 11.90
N PHE A 64 -11.14 -6.01 10.84
CA PHE A 64 -10.64 -5.79 9.48
C PHE A 64 -9.78 -4.53 9.39
N PHE A 65 -10.27 -3.38 9.87
CA PHE A 65 -9.51 -2.13 9.80
C PHE A 65 -8.24 -2.17 10.65
N ALA A 66 -8.24 -2.89 11.78
CA ALA A 66 -7.03 -3.10 12.57
C ALA A 66 -5.98 -3.89 11.79
N VAL A 67 -6.38 -4.99 11.13
CA VAL A 67 -5.48 -5.79 10.28
C VAL A 67 -4.94 -4.96 9.12
N LEU A 68 -5.79 -4.15 8.47
CA LEU A 68 -5.36 -3.29 7.37
C LEU A 68 -4.35 -2.22 7.83
N SER A 69 -4.56 -1.64 9.01
CA SER A 69 -3.61 -0.69 9.62
C SER A 69 -2.27 -1.35 9.91
N ILE A 70 -2.27 -2.59 10.41
CA ILE A 70 -1.05 -3.36 10.70
C ILE A 70 -0.32 -3.71 9.40
N LEU A 71 -1.06 -4.13 8.36
CA LEU A 71 -0.50 -4.42 7.04
C LEU A 71 0.21 -3.19 6.46
N ALA A 72 -0.44 -2.03 6.48
CA ALA A 72 0.14 -0.78 5.99
C ALA A 72 1.37 -0.37 6.82
N LEU A 73 1.35 -0.57 8.14
CA LEU A 73 2.50 -0.31 9.00
C LEU A 73 3.70 -1.21 8.66
N VAL A 74 3.48 -2.50 8.43
CA VAL A 74 4.54 -3.43 8.02
C VAL A 74 5.12 -3.06 6.66
N MET A 75 4.27 -2.62 5.72
CA MET A 75 4.73 -2.11 4.42
C MET A 75 5.55 -0.83 4.57
N LEU A 76 5.17 0.09 5.45
CA LEU A 76 5.95 1.30 5.72
C LEU A 76 7.34 0.98 6.30
N ILE A 77 7.41 0.08 7.29
CA ILE A 77 8.70 -0.33 7.88
C ILE A 77 9.61 -0.96 6.81
N ARG A 78 9.02 -1.74 5.90
CA ARG A 78 9.74 -2.35 4.78
C ARG A 78 10.31 -1.29 3.83
N GLU A 79 9.56 -0.23 3.54
CA GLU A 79 10.02 0.86 2.67
C GLU A 79 11.25 1.56 3.25
N GLN A 80 11.30 1.69 4.57
CA GLN A 80 12.44 2.23 5.30
C GLN A 80 13.65 1.28 5.38
N ASN A 81 13.69 0.18 4.62
CA ASN A 81 14.78 -0.80 4.66
C ASN A 81 16.16 -0.18 4.40
N ASN A 82 16.25 0.77 3.45
CA ASN A 82 17.52 1.47 3.18
C ASN A 82 17.98 2.23 4.43
N TRP A 83 17.12 3.10 4.97
CA TRP A 83 17.39 3.84 6.20
C TRP A 83 17.79 2.94 7.39
N PHE A 84 17.08 1.84 7.62
CA PHE A 84 17.41 0.89 8.70
C PHE A 84 18.77 0.21 8.53
N ARG A 85 19.16 -0.06 7.29
CA ARG A 85 20.46 -0.65 6.98
C ARG A 85 21.59 0.34 7.25
N ASP A 86 21.37 1.60 6.90
CA ASP A 86 22.41 2.62 6.87
C ASP A 86 22.63 3.26 8.27
N GLU A 87 21.55 3.45 9.05
CA GLU A 87 21.63 4.01 10.42
C GLU A 87 21.82 2.96 11.54
N TRP A 88 21.48 1.70 11.27
CA TRP A 88 21.48 0.65 12.30
C TRP A 88 22.35 -0.54 11.93
N PHE A 89 21.79 -1.54 11.26
CA PHE A 89 22.52 -2.72 10.81
C PHE A 89 21.71 -3.46 9.75
N ARG A 90 22.41 -4.28 8.97
CA ARG A 90 21.76 -5.10 7.93
C ARG A 90 20.75 -6.05 8.58
N GLY A 91 19.47 -5.88 8.22
CA GLY A 91 18.36 -6.70 8.72
C GLY A 91 17.62 -6.13 9.93
N ALA A 92 17.96 -4.93 10.40
CA ALA A 92 17.27 -4.32 11.54
C ALA A 92 15.76 -4.14 11.31
N TRP A 93 15.36 -3.80 10.09
CA TRP A 93 13.94 -3.70 9.69
C TRP A 93 13.17 -5.01 9.92
N GLN A 94 13.81 -6.18 9.79
CA GLN A 94 13.18 -7.49 9.99
C GLN A 94 12.82 -7.70 11.45
N LEU A 95 13.66 -7.25 12.38
CA LEU A 95 13.36 -7.28 13.81
C LEU A 95 12.17 -6.37 14.13
N VAL A 96 12.14 -5.15 13.57
CA VAL A 96 11.02 -4.22 13.76
C VAL A 96 9.71 -4.80 13.21
N VAL A 97 9.75 -5.38 12.01
CA VAL A 97 8.59 -6.09 11.44
C VAL A 97 8.16 -7.26 12.34
N ALA A 98 9.09 -8.06 12.87
CA ALA A 98 8.78 -9.17 13.76
C ALA A 98 8.11 -8.70 15.07
N MET A 99 8.62 -7.60 15.67
CA MET A 99 8.02 -6.98 16.86
C MET A 99 6.59 -6.51 16.64
N VAL A 100 6.22 -6.14 15.41
CA VAL A 100 4.83 -5.77 15.06
C VAL A 100 3.99 -7.00 14.72
N LEU A 101 4.51 -7.90 13.87
CA LEU A 101 3.75 -9.03 13.32
C LEU A 101 3.45 -10.12 14.36
N ILE A 102 4.37 -10.43 15.27
CA ILE A 102 4.16 -11.49 16.27
C ILE A 102 2.97 -11.16 17.19
N PRO A 103 2.93 -10.02 17.92
CA PRO A 103 1.80 -9.72 18.80
C PRO A 103 0.50 -9.51 17.99
N SER A 104 0.59 -8.89 16.82
CA SER A 104 -0.55 -8.70 15.93
C SER A 104 -1.14 -10.03 15.44
N GLY A 105 -0.29 -11.00 15.12
CA GLY A 105 -0.67 -12.34 14.70
C GLY A 105 -1.34 -13.12 15.84
N LEU A 106 -0.79 -13.04 17.05
CA LEU A 106 -1.41 -13.63 18.25
C LEU A 106 -2.79 -13.01 18.53
N TRP A 107 -2.90 -11.69 18.41
CA TRP A 107 -4.18 -10.98 18.56
C TRP A 107 -5.18 -11.39 17.48
N LEU A 108 -4.77 -11.44 16.21
CA LEU A 108 -5.63 -11.84 15.08
C LEU A 108 -6.07 -13.30 15.21
N PHE A 109 -5.22 -14.19 15.71
CA PHE A 109 -5.58 -15.58 15.94
C PHE A 109 -6.76 -15.70 16.92
N ARG A 110 -6.81 -14.85 17.95
CA ARG A 110 -7.95 -14.79 18.88
C ARG A 110 -9.20 -14.15 18.25
N HIS A 111 -9.03 -13.26 17.27
CA HIS A 111 -10.10 -12.54 16.57
C HIS A 111 -10.37 -13.06 15.15
N ARG A 112 -9.93 -14.28 14.82
CA ARG A 112 -10.06 -14.83 13.47
C ARG A 112 -11.50 -14.98 13.01
N ARG A 113 -12.41 -15.36 13.91
CA ARG A 113 -13.85 -15.51 13.60
C ARG A 113 -14.49 -14.18 13.17
N PRO A 114 -14.42 -13.10 13.97
CA PRO A 114 -14.95 -11.82 13.53
C PRO A 114 -14.21 -11.25 12.31
N PHE A 115 -12.90 -11.48 12.18
CA PHE A 115 -12.17 -11.07 10.97
C PHE A 115 -12.75 -11.70 9.70
N TRP A 116 -12.95 -13.02 9.68
CA TRP A 116 -13.50 -13.71 8.51
C TRP A 116 -14.94 -13.29 8.20
N ALA A 117 -15.77 -13.07 9.21
CA ALA A 117 -17.13 -12.55 9.01
C ALA A 117 -17.10 -11.16 8.34
N GLN A 118 -16.29 -10.24 8.90
CA GLN A 118 -16.13 -8.88 8.35
C GLN A 118 -15.58 -8.90 6.92
N LEU A 119 -14.63 -9.78 6.62
CA LEU A 119 -14.06 -9.91 5.29
C LEU A 119 -15.11 -10.41 4.26
N GLN A 120 -16.01 -11.31 4.68
CA GLN A 120 -17.10 -11.81 3.83
C GLN A 120 -18.17 -10.75 3.52
N GLU A 121 -18.33 -9.77 4.38
CA GLU A 121 -19.18 -8.60 4.12
C GLU A 121 -18.45 -7.59 3.24
N ILE A 122 -17.18 -7.32 3.52
CA ILE A 122 -16.38 -6.33 2.78
C ILE A 122 -16.19 -6.69 1.30
N ARG A 123 -16.07 -7.98 0.97
CA ARG A 123 -15.97 -8.45 -0.43
C ARG A 123 -17.19 -8.05 -1.30
N LEU A 124 -18.33 -7.72 -0.69
CA LEU A 124 -19.52 -7.28 -1.42
C LEU A 124 -19.38 -5.85 -1.94
N TYR A 125 -18.46 -5.07 -1.39
CA TYR A 125 -18.16 -3.72 -1.84
C TYR A 125 -17.16 -3.77 -3.00
N SER A 126 -17.48 -3.13 -4.13
CA SER A 126 -16.56 -3.01 -5.27
C SER A 126 -15.22 -2.37 -4.90
N ALA A 127 -15.20 -1.54 -3.85
CA ALA A 127 -14.00 -0.92 -3.29
C ALA A 127 -12.95 -1.94 -2.82
N SER A 128 -13.39 -3.11 -2.35
CA SER A 128 -12.48 -4.19 -1.94
C SER A 128 -11.67 -4.74 -3.12
N ILE A 129 -12.30 -4.87 -4.30
CA ILE A 129 -11.64 -5.33 -5.53
C ILE A 129 -10.53 -4.37 -5.94
N ILE A 130 -10.79 -3.06 -5.88
CA ILE A 130 -9.79 -2.02 -6.20
C ILE A 130 -8.57 -2.16 -5.29
N ALA A 131 -8.77 -2.29 -3.98
CA ALA A 131 -7.67 -2.48 -3.03
C ALA A 131 -6.90 -3.79 -3.29
N SER A 132 -7.61 -4.88 -3.60
CA SER A 132 -6.99 -6.17 -3.92
C SER A 132 -6.16 -6.10 -5.20
N VAL A 133 -6.60 -5.40 -6.24
CA VAL A 133 -5.83 -5.21 -7.47
C VAL A 133 -4.55 -4.44 -7.18
N GLY A 134 -4.62 -3.34 -6.41
CA GLY A 134 -3.44 -2.60 -5.97
C GLY A 134 -2.44 -3.47 -5.20
N PHE A 135 -2.95 -4.31 -4.29
CA PHE A 135 -2.13 -5.26 -3.54
C PHE A 135 -1.45 -6.30 -4.44
N VAL A 136 -2.15 -6.84 -5.45
CA VAL A 136 -1.57 -7.79 -6.41
C VAL A 136 -0.49 -7.14 -7.26
N ILE A 137 -0.69 -5.90 -7.72
CA ILE A 137 0.33 -5.13 -8.44
C ILE A 137 1.60 -4.99 -7.59
N LEU A 138 1.44 -4.56 -6.34
CA LEU A 138 2.54 -4.37 -5.40
C LEU A 138 3.28 -5.68 -5.07
N MET A 139 2.56 -6.77 -4.81
CA MET A 139 3.15 -8.02 -4.33
C MET A 139 3.68 -8.90 -5.45
N THR A 140 3.16 -8.75 -6.66
CA THR A 140 3.48 -9.63 -7.80
C THR A 140 4.25 -8.87 -8.87
N PHE A 141 3.63 -7.87 -9.49
CA PHE A 141 4.19 -7.21 -10.67
C PHE A 141 5.43 -6.41 -10.33
N ALA A 142 5.36 -5.57 -9.29
CA ALA A 142 6.53 -4.81 -8.83
C ALA A 142 7.69 -5.74 -8.43
N ARG A 143 7.40 -6.88 -7.80
CA ARG A 143 8.44 -7.85 -7.38
C ARG A 143 9.07 -8.60 -8.52
N ILE A 144 8.31 -8.94 -9.56
CA ILE A 144 8.86 -9.56 -10.76
C ILE A 144 9.73 -8.54 -11.47
N LEU A 145 9.21 -7.35 -11.75
CA LEU A 145 9.93 -6.32 -12.51
C LEU A 145 11.03 -5.61 -11.69
N GLY A 146 11.07 -5.81 -10.37
CA GLY A 146 12.19 -5.43 -9.51
C GLY A 146 13.39 -6.37 -9.55
N LYS A 147 13.28 -7.55 -10.19
CA LYS A 147 14.41 -8.50 -10.29
C LYS A 147 15.46 -8.01 -11.25
N LYS A 148 16.71 -7.92 -10.77
CA LYS A 148 17.86 -7.46 -11.57
C LYS A 148 18.10 -8.37 -12.78
N GLU A 149 17.84 -9.66 -12.63
CA GLU A 149 18.08 -10.70 -13.63
C GLU A 149 17.25 -10.49 -14.90
N ILE A 150 16.00 -10.01 -14.77
CA ILE A 150 15.14 -9.71 -15.92
C ILE A 150 15.78 -8.63 -16.79
N TRP A 151 16.23 -7.55 -16.16
CA TRP A 151 16.78 -6.40 -16.87
C TRP A 151 18.17 -6.66 -17.44
N ILE A 152 19.01 -7.43 -16.75
CA ILE A 152 20.27 -7.92 -17.34
C ILE A 152 19.97 -8.81 -18.55
N GLY A 153 18.98 -9.70 -18.47
CA GLY A 153 18.58 -10.55 -19.59
C GLY A 153 18.06 -9.77 -20.80
N ILE A 154 17.35 -8.67 -20.58
CA ILE A 154 16.80 -7.82 -21.64
C ILE A 154 17.86 -6.88 -22.23
N MET A 155 18.71 -6.27 -21.38
CA MET A 155 19.62 -5.18 -21.79
C MET A 155 21.07 -5.66 -22.05
N GLY A 156 21.43 -6.84 -21.57
CA GLY A 156 22.78 -7.38 -21.70
C GLY A 156 23.85 -6.46 -21.09
N GLU A 157 24.90 -6.19 -21.87
CA GLU A 157 26.02 -5.33 -21.46
C GLU A 157 25.60 -3.86 -21.22
N TYR A 158 24.44 -3.44 -21.74
CA TYR A 158 23.89 -2.09 -21.58
C TYR A 158 22.93 -1.97 -20.37
N TYR A 159 23.08 -2.82 -19.36
CA TYR A 159 22.22 -2.78 -18.17
C TYR A 159 22.30 -1.43 -17.44
N MET A 160 21.14 -0.77 -17.35
CA MET A 160 20.98 0.49 -16.61
C MET A 160 20.13 0.25 -15.36
N ARG A 161 20.75 0.36 -14.18
CA ARG A 161 20.05 0.20 -12.88
C ARG A 161 18.89 1.19 -12.73
N SER A 162 19.02 2.41 -13.24
CA SER A 162 17.99 3.45 -13.18
C SER A 162 16.67 3.00 -13.82
N VAL A 163 16.72 2.29 -14.96
CA VAL A 163 15.52 1.78 -15.63
C VAL A 163 14.83 0.70 -14.78
N LYS A 164 15.60 -0.19 -14.17
CA LYS A 164 15.10 -1.22 -13.24
C LYS A 164 14.37 -0.58 -12.05
N MET A 165 14.97 0.45 -11.47
CA MET A 165 14.46 1.13 -10.28
C MET A 165 13.19 1.91 -10.59
N ILE A 166 13.20 2.78 -11.62
CA ILE A 166 12.02 3.58 -11.95
C ILE A 166 10.81 2.69 -12.28
N VAL A 167 11.00 1.54 -12.94
CA VAL A 167 9.90 0.62 -13.24
C VAL A 167 9.37 -0.08 -11.98
N GLU A 168 10.25 -0.55 -11.09
CA GLU A 168 9.86 -1.15 -9.81
C GLU A 168 9.09 -0.13 -8.95
N GLU A 169 9.70 1.04 -8.71
CA GLU A 169 9.16 2.11 -7.86
C GLU A 169 7.83 2.66 -8.41
N SER A 170 7.69 2.78 -9.73
CA SER A 170 6.43 3.19 -10.37
C SER A 170 5.28 2.20 -10.12
N LEU A 171 5.57 0.89 -10.18
CA LEU A 171 4.56 -0.14 -9.93
C LEU A 171 4.19 -0.24 -8.45
N GLU A 172 5.17 -0.05 -7.56
CA GLU A 172 4.91 0.03 -6.13
C GLU A 172 4.02 1.24 -5.81
N LEU A 173 4.32 2.42 -6.37
CA LEU A 173 3.50 3.63 -6.22
C LEU A 173 2.07 3.44 -6.75
N LEU A 174 1.91 2.83 -7.93
CA LEU A 174 0.60 2.50 -8.48
C LEU A 174 -0.16 1.54 -7.55
N GLY A 175 0.51 0.51 -7.05
CA GLY A 175 -0.05 -0.45 -6.09
C GLY A 175 -0.59 0.24 -4.84
N TYR A 176 0.23 1.08 -4.20
CA TYR A 176 -0.17 1.85 -3.03
C TYR A 176 -1.30 2.84 -3.31
N SER A 177 -1.26 3.51 -4.47
CA SER A 177 -2.31 4.45 -4.89
C SER A 177 -3.67 3.77 -5.03
N LEU A 178 -3.71 2.57 -5.62
CA LEU A 178 -4.95 1.78 -5.75
C LEU A 178 -5.41 1.20 -4.40
N MET A 179 -4.48 0.76 -3.55
CA MET A 179 -4.82 0.33 -2.19
C MET A 179 -5.45 1.46 -1.37
N PHE A 180 -4.88 2.66 -1.43
CA PHE A 180 -5.42 3.84 -0.78
C PHE A 180 -6.80 4.24 -1.37
N ALA A 181 -6.93 4.27 -2.69
CA ALA A 181 -8.21 4.55 -3.36
C ALA A 181 -9.31 3.57 -2.95
N GLY A 182 -8.96 2.28 -2.87
CA GLY A 182 -9.85 1.22 -2.40
C GLY A 182 -10.26 1.39 -0.94
N LEU A 183 -9.31 1.72 -0.05
CA LEU A 183 -9.58 2.02 1.37
C LEU A 183 -10.54 3.20 1.53
N LEU A 184 -10.25 4.32 0.86
CA LEU A 184 -11.08 5.52 0.95
C LEU A 184 -12.50 5.25 0.43
N SER A 185 -12.60 4.59 -0.72
CA SER A 185 -13.89 4.20 -1.31
C SER A 185 -14.66 3.25 -0.40
N LEU A 186 -13.98 2.33 0.28
CA LEU A 186 -14.60 1.39 1.20
C LEU A 186 -15.19 2.10 2.43
N ILE A 187 -14.43 3.01 3.05
CA ILE A 187 -14.90 3.78 4.20
C ILE A 187 -16.15 4.60 3.83
N LEU A 188 -16.12 5.28 2.67
CA LEU A 188 -17.25 6.07 2.19
C LEU A 188 -18.48 5.21 1.90
N ALA A 189 -18.28 4.03 1.31
CA ALA A 189 -19.37 3.11 1.02
C ALA A 189 -20.03 2.57 2.31
N ILE A 190 -19.23 2.17 3.30
CA ILE A 190 -19.74 1.69 4.60
C ILE A 190 -20.54 2.78 5.31
N ASN A 191 -20.01 4.01 5.37
CA ASN A 191 -20.70 5.16 5.97
C ASN A 191 -22.06 5.41 5.29
N ARG A 192 -22.10 5.34 3.96
CA ARG A 192 -23.34 5.53 3.20
C ARG A 192 -24.36 4.45 3.51
N THR A 193 -23.95 3.19 3.60
CA THR A 193 -24.85 2.08 3.96
C THR A 193 -25.46 2.29 5.34
N GLN A 194 -24.64 2.63 6.34
CA GLN A 194 -25.11 2.89 7.72
C GLN A 194 -26.08 4.08 7.80
N GLN A 195 -25.85 5.14 7.03
CA GLN A 195 -26.77 6.28 6.99
C GLN A 195 -28.13 5.91 6.40
N VAL A 196 -28.16 5.06 5.37
CA VAL A 196 -29.41 4.59 4.76
C VAL A 196 -30.17 3.67 5.70
N GLU A 197 -29.47 2.82 6.45
CA GLU A 197 -30.07 1.96 7.47
C GLU A 197 -30.68 2.80 8.61
N ALA A 198 -29.93 3.77 9.15
CA ALA A 198 -30.41 4.65 10.21
C ALA A 198 -31.58 5.56 9.81
N ALA A 199 -31.77 5.83 8.51
CA ALA A 199 -32.90 6.60 7.99
C ALA A 199 -34.17 5.75 7.74
N ARG A 200 -34.05 4.41 7.81
CA ARG A 200 -35.17 3.48 7.66
C ARG A 200 -35.80 3.08 9.00
N ASP A 201 -35.05 3.24 10.09
CA ASP A 201 -35.48 3.04 11.48
C ASP A 201 -36.17 4.30 12.03
#